data_AF-J3CH61-F1
#
_entry.id   AF-J3CH61-F1
#
_cell.length_a   1.000
_cell.length_b   1.000
_cell.length_c   1.000
_cell.angle_alpha   90.00
_cell.angle_beta   90.00
_cell.angle_gamma   90.00
#
_symmetry.space_group_name_H-M   'P 1'
#
loop_
_entity.id
_entity.type
_entity.pdbx_description
1 polymer ?
#
loop_
_entity_poly.entity_id
_entity_poly.type
_entity_poly.pdbx_seq_one_letter_code
_entity_poly.pdbx_strand_id
1 'polypeptide(L)'
;MIMKFTRQQTMAHVRDDTDFAEWYVEDFMKNNLATFYYEVSDSGKREMTINGRHYAKGFGLLDSQHQAHFITLMWQMGPNFFSFPAFRTILTNSKLGEAEKFDRIYQIPPEEAAVAIENGDDNWWWPEMVPIEQRHLMPAGVITTNV
;
A
#
# COMPACT_ATOMS: atom_id res chain seq x y z
N MET A 1 19.03 24.44 13.01
CA MET A 1 19.43 24.00 11.66
C MET A 1 18.96 22.56 11.53
N ILE A 2 17.94 22.28 10.73
CA ILE A 2 17.39 20.92 10.61
C ILE A 2 18.15 20.23 9.48
N MET A 3 18.84 19.14 9.83
CA MET A 3 19.61 18.32 8.90
C MET A 3 18.64 17.70 7.88
N LYS A 4 18.72 18.12 6.62
CA LYS A 4 17.94 17.52 5.53
C LYS A 4 18.72 16.37 4.95
N PHE A 5 18.27 15.14 5.21
CA PHE A 5 18.82 13.95 4.59
C PHE A 5 18.50 13.93 3.09
N THR A 6 19.41 13.40 2.28
CA THR A 6 19.19 13.25 0.84
C THR A 6 18.23 12.09 0.56
N ARG A 7 17.52 12.11 -0.58
CA ARG A 7 16.56 11.06 -0.99
C ARG A 7 17.16 9.64 -0.91
N GLN A 8 18.45 9.49 -1.27
CA GLN A 8 19.17 8.22 -1.15
C GLN A 8 19.44 7.80 0.30
N GLN A 9 19.70 8.74 1.21
CA GLN A 9 19.87 8.45 2.64
C GLN A 9 18.52 8.09 3.28
N THR A 10 17.44 8.78 2.93
CA THR A 10 16.08 8.42 3.37
C THR A 10 15.71 7.01 2.89
N MET A 11 15.94 6.67 1.61
CA MET A 11 15.65 5.33 1.09
C MET A 11 16.52 4.21 1.69
N ALA A 12 17.78 4.50 2.06
CA ALA A 12 18.65 3.53 2.70
C ALA A 12 18.23 3.19 4.14
N HIS A 13 17.62 4.14 4.86
CA HIS A 13 17.12 3.96 6.22
C HIS A 13 15.71 3.36 6.28
N VAL A 14 14.92 3.47 5.22
CA VAL A 14 13.53 3.02 5.18
C VAL A 14 13.39 1.51 4.87
N ARG A 15 14.42 0.70 5.21
CA ARG A 15 14.38 -0.77 5.02
C ARG A 15 13.50 -1.47 6.05
N ASP A 16 13.51 -1.00 7.30
CA ASP A 16 12.67 -1.53 8.36
C ASP A 16 11.22 -1.05 8.20
N ASP A 17 10.26 -1.84 8.68
CA ASP A 17 8.83 -1.50 8.60
C ASP A 17 8.48 -0.34 9.54
N THR A 18 9.13 -0.25 10.70
CA THR A 18 8.93 0.85 11.66
C THR A 18 9.40 2.18 11.07
N ASP A 19 10.63 2.21 10.53
CA ASP A 19 11.21 3.40 9.92
C ASP A 19 10.41 3.85 8.69
N PHE A 20 9.93 2.89 7.89
CA PHE A 20 9.04 3.18 6.76
C PHE A 20 7.72 3.79 7.23
N ALA A 21 7.07 3.18 8.23
CA ALA A 21 5.79 3.64 8.71
C ALA A 21 5.88 5.05 9.31
N GLU A 22 6.96 5.34 10.06
CA GLU A 22 7.19 6.66 10.62
C GLU A 22 7.37 7.72 9.54
N TRP A 23 8.26 7.45 8.56
CA TRP A 23 8.46 8.34 7.42
C TRP A 23 7.17 8.54 6.62
N TYR A 24 6.46 7.46 6.28
CA TYR A 24 5.24 7.55 5.49
C TYR A 24 4.17 8.34 6.23
N VAL A 25 3.97 8.09 7.53
CA VAL A 25 2.91 8.76 8.31
C VAL A 25 3.24 10.24 8.54
N GLU A 26 4.42 10.56 9.06
CA GLU A 26 4.73 11.92 9.51
C GLU A 26 5.15 12.85 8.37
N ASP A 27 5.86 12.33 7.37
CA ASP A 27 6.38 13.16 6.27
C ASP A 27 5.47 13.13 5.05
N PHE A 28 4.89 11.98 4.70
CA PHE A 28 4.08 11.85 3.48
C PHE A 28 2.58 12.03 3.75
N MET A 29 1.98 11.18 4.59
CA MET A 29 0.55 11.12 4.83
C MET A 29 0.02 12.42 5.43
N LYS A 30 0.74 12.99 6.40
CA LYS A 30 0.40 14.29 7.00
C LYS A 30 0.22 15.41 5.98
N ASN A 31 1.05 15.43 4.93
CA ASN A 31 1.09 16.50 3.95
C ASN A 31 0.23 16.21 2.70
N ASN A 32 0.03 14.94 2.35
CA ASN A 32 -0.62 14.52 1.09
C ASN A 32 -1.98 13.84 1.30
N LEU A 33 -2.23 13.31 2.50
CA LEU A 33 -3.41 12.54 2.90
C LEU A 33 -3.92 13.05 4.26
N ALA A 34 -3.96 14.38 4.43
CA ALA A 34 -4.21 15.03 5.72
C ALA A 34 -5.52 14.57 6.38
N THR A 35 -6.58 14.36 5.61
CA THR A 35 -7.86 13.83 6.10
C THR A 35 -7.67 12.52 6.89
N PHE A 36 -7.07 11.51 6.26
CA PHE A 36 -6.79 10.23 6.92
C PHE A 36 -5.81 10.37 8.09
N TYR A 37 -4.82 11.27 8.00
CA TYR A 37 -3.85 11.49 9.07
C TYR A 37 -4.52 11.94 10.37
N TYR A 38 -5.57 12.75 10.29
CA TYR A 38 -6.30 13.25 11.45
C TYR A 38 -7.49 12.36 11.88
N GLU A 39 -8.02 11.54 10.99
CA GLU A 39 -9.16 10.64 11.27
C GLU A 39 -8.73 9.33 11.93
N VAL A 40 -7.51 8.85 11.65
CA VAL A 40 -6.99 7.58 12.17
C VAL A 40 -6.02 7.83 13.32
N SER A 41 -6.14 7.02 14.38
CA SER A 41 -5.22 7.05 15.53
C SER A 41 -3.77 6.87 15.09
N ASP A 42 -2.84 7.45 15.85
CA ASP A 42 -1.40 7.39 15.55
C ASP A 42 -0.87 5.96 15.44
N SER A 43 -1.36 5.05 16.29
CA SER A 43 -1.02 3.63 16.23
C SER A 43 -1.67 2.95 15.01
N GLY A 44 -2.94 3.24 14.73
CA GLY A 44 -3.69 2.61 13.65
C GLY A 44 -3.09 2.93 12.28
N LYS A 45 -2.74 4.20 12.00
CA LYS A 45 -2.16 4.56 10.69
C LYS A 45 -0.77 3.97 10.47
N ARG A 46 0.02 3.77 11.53
CA ARG A 46 1.32 3.08 11.44
C ARG A 46 1.13 1.59 11.16
N GLU A 47 0.24 0.93 11.89
CA GLU A 47 -0.10 -0.48 11.68
C GLU A 47 -0.64 -0.74 10.26
N MET A 48 -1.62 0.05 9.82
CA MET A 48 -2.16 -0.01 8.45
C MET A 48 -1.09 0.18 7.40
N THR A 49 -0.16 1.13 7.61
CA THR A 49 0.98 1.36 6.70
C THR A 49 1.90 0.15 6.63
N ILE A 50 2.21 -0.48 7.76
CA ILE A 50 3.04 -1.71 7.82
C ILE A 50 2.35 -2.85 7.07
N ASN A 51 1.08 -3.09 7.34
CA ASN A 51 0.32 -4.15 6.68
C ASN A 51 0.21 -3.90 5.17
N GLY A 52 -0.09 -2.66 4.77
CA GLY A 52 -0.11 -2.25 3.36
C GLY A 52 1.26 -2.45 2.68
N ARG A 53 2.35 -2.24 3.42
CA ARG A 53 3.70 -2.53 2.92
C ARG A 53 3.94 -4.03 2.73
N HIS A 54 3.41 -4.89 3.59
CA HIS A 54 3.47 -6.34 3.41
C HIS A 54 2.70 -6.79 2.17
N TYR A 55 1.51 -6.22 1.92
CA TYR A 55 0.80 -6.40 0.65
C TYR A 55 1.65 -6.00 -0.56
N ALA A 56 2.27 -4.81 -0.53
CA ALA A 56 3.13 -4.35 -1.62
C ALA A 56 4.30 -5.31 -1.88
N LYS A 57 4.99 -5.76 -0.82
CA LYS A 57 6.08 -6.74 -0.91
C LYS A 57 5.61 -8.06 -1.53
N GLY A 58 4.39 -8.52 -1.20
CA GLY A 58 3.81 -9.74 -1.78
C GLY A 58 3.56 -9.65 -3.30
N PHE A 59 3.35 -8.43 -3.83
CA PHE A 59 3.27 -8.19 -5.29
C PHE A 59 4.65 -7.97 -5.95
N GLY A 60 5.74 -8.18 -5.21
CA GLY A 60 7.10 -7.97 -5.67
C GLY A 60 7.50 -6.50 -5.77
N LEU A 61 6.83 -5.59 -5.04
CA LEU A 61 7.20 -4.18 -4.97
C LEU A 61 8.25 -4.02 -3.86
N LEU A 62 9.51 -3.91 -4.24
CA LEU A 62 10.64 -3.91 -3.30
C LEU A 62 11.18 -2.50 -3.03
N ASP A 63 10.96 -1.57 -3.96
CA ASP A 63 11.35 -0.18 -3.80
C ASP A 63 10.38 0.57 -2.86
N SER A 64 10.93 1.38 -1.95
CA SER A 64 10.13 2.08 -0.94
C SER A 64 9.19 3.13 -1.54
N GLN A 65 9.52 3.74 -2.67
CA GLN A 65 8.63 4.69 -3.32
C GLN A 65 7.43 3.96 -3.91
N HIS A 66 7.67 2.84 -4.61
CA HIS A 66 6.61 2.01 -5.16
C HIS A 66 5.72 1.40 -4.06
N GLN A 67 6.29 1.02 -2.92
CA GLN A 67 5.52 0.64 -1.73
C GLN A 67 4.64 1.79 -1.21
N ALA A 68 5.16 3.02 -1.15
CA ALA A 68 4.39 4.20 -0.75
C ALA A 68 3.26 4.51 -1.74
N HIS A 69 3.50 4.37 -3.05
CA HIS A 69 2.47 4.49 -4.07
C HIS A 69 1.36 3.45 -3.86
N PHE A 70 1.73 2.19 -3.64
CA PHE A 70 0.76 1.12 -3.37
C PHE A 70 -0.13 1.42 -2.15
N ILE A 71 0.48 1.80 -1.03
CA ILE A 71 -0.23 2.12 0.22
C ILE A 71 -1.13 3.35 0.03
N THR A 72 -0.68 4.34 -0.74
CA THR A 72 -1.50 5.52 -1.06
C THR A 72 -2.75 5.13 -1.85
N LEU A 73 -2.66 4.19 -2.78
CA LEU A 73 -3.83 3.66 -3.48
C LEU A 73 -4.76 2.90 -2.52
N MET A 74 -4.22 2.15 -1.54
CA MET A 74 -5.04 1.53 -0.49
C MET A 74 -5.86 2.57 0.30
N TRP A 75 -5.24 3.69 0.68
CA TRP A 75 -5.95 4.78 1.36
C TRP A 75 -7.01 5.46 0.49
N GLN A 76 -6.72 5.67 -0.79
CA GLN A 76 -7.59 6.46 -1.67
C GLN A 76 -8.72 5.64 -2.31
N MET A 77 -8.48 4.36 -2.56
CA MET A 77 -9.36 3.49 -3.35
C MET A 77 -9.95 2.34 -2.55
N GLY A 78 -9.53 2.18 -1.29
CA GLY A 78 -9.86 1.03 -0.46
C GLY A 78 -8.69 0.05 -0.39
N PRO A 79 -8.44 -0.57 0.78
CA PRO A 79 -7.28 -1.44 0.97
C PRO A 79 -7.36 -2.75 0.18
N ASN A 80 -8.52 -3.07 -0.41
CA ASN A 80 -8.73 -4.20 -1.31
C ASN A 80 -8.63 -3.83 -2.81
N PHE A 81 -8.19 -2.62 -3.20
CA PHE A 81 -8.20 -2.18 -4.61
C PHE A 81 -7.49 -3.16 -5.58
N PHE A 82 -6.47 -3.86 -5.09
CA PHE A 82 -5.71 -4.85 -5.86
C PHE A 82 -6.47 -6.16 -6.12
N SER A 83 -7.61 -6.37 -5.46
CA SER A 83 -8.47 -7.53 -5.67
C SER A 83 -9.31 -7.40 -6.94
N PHE A 84 -9.52 -6.17 -7.42
CA PHE A 84 -10.30 -5.88 -8.61
C PHE A 84 -9.51 -6.22 -9.89
N PRO A 85 -10.15 -6.79 -10.93
CA PRO A 85 -9.45 -7.35 -12.10
C PRO A 85 -8.46 -6.41 -12.79
N ALA A 86 -8.83 -5.13 -12.95
CA ALA A 86 -8.01 -4.11 -13.61
C ALA A 86 -6.64 -3.94 -12.94
N PHE A 87 -6.64 -3.81 -11.61
CA PHE A 87 -5.42 -3.65 -10.80
C PHE A 87 -4.68 -4.98 -10.64
N ARG A 88 -5.42 -6.06 -10.35
CA ARG A 88 -4.84 -7.38 -10.09
C ARG A 88 -4.02 -7.88 -11.27
N THR A 89 -4.52 -7.68 -12.49
CA THR A 89 -3.85 -8.14 -13.73
C THR A 89 -2.51 -7.45 -13.92
N ILE A 90 -2.39 -6.18 -13.53
CA ILE A 90 -1.14 -5.42 -13.62
C ILE A 90 -0.18 -5.82 -12.49
N LEU A 91 -0.66 -5.84 -11.25
CA LEU A 91 0.15 -6.10 -10.06
C LEU A 91 0.75 -7.50 -10.04
N THR A 92 0.01 -8.51 -10.51
CA THR A 92 0.47 -9.90 -10.57
C THR A 92 1.31 -10.24 -11.80
N ASN A 93 1.43 -9.33 -12.78
CA ASN A 93 2.22 -9.58 -13.98
C ASN A 93 3.73 -9.49 -13.69
N SER A 94 4.38 -10.64 -13.62
CA SER A 94 5.82 -10.77 -13.34
C SER A 94 6.74 -10.26 -14.46
N LYS A 95 6.18 -9.97 -15.65
CA LYS A 95 6.95 -9.41 -16.77
C LYS A 95 7.09 -7.89 -16.70
N LEU A 96 6.31 -7.22 -15.85
CA LEU A 96 6.35 -5.76 -15.67
C LEU A 96 7.29 -5.40 -14.53
N GLY A 97 8.13 -4.41 -14.75
CA GLY A 97 8.91 -3.77 -13.69
C GLY A 97 8.01 -2.94 -12.75
N GLU A 98 8.49 -2.61 -11.55
CA GLU A 98 7.71 -1.88 -10.55
C GLU A 98 7.16 -0.54 -11.10
N ALA A 99 8.01 0.26 -11.75
CA ALA A 99 7.60 1.53 -12.34
C ALA A 99 6.53 1.35 -13.43
N GLU A 100 6.71 0.37 -14.32
CA GLU A 100 5.75 0.08 -15.39
C GLU A 100 4.39 -0.37 -14.85
N LYS A 101 4.36 -1.09 -13.72
CA LYS A 101 3.09 -1.45 -13.06
C LYS A 101 2.32 -0.19 -12.67
N PHE A 102 2.97 0.81 -12.07
CA PHE A 102 2.29 2.04 -11.67
C PHE A 102 1.92 2.92 -12.86
N ASP A 103 2.76 3.02 -13.88
CA ASP A 103 2.41 3.73 -15.12
C ASP A 103 1.12 3.18 -15.73
N ARG A 104 0.94 1.86 -15.72
CA ARG A 104 -0.30 1.21 -16.21
C ARG A 104 -1.47 1.39 -15.26
N ILE A 105 -1.26 1.31 -13.94
CA ILE A 105 -2.31 1.55 -12.94
C ILE A 105 -2.90 2.97 -13.11
N TYR A 106 -2.05 3.98 -13.32
CA TYR A 106 -2.48 5.36 -13.53
C TYR A 106 -3.15 5.61 -14.90
N GLN A 107 -3.14 4.62 -15.78
CA GLN A 107 -3.85 4.64 -17.07
C GLN A 107 -5.16 3.85 -17.03
N ILE A 108 -5.51 3.22 -15.90
CA ILE A 108 -6.80 2.54 -15.74
C ILE A 108 -7.93 3.58 -15.92
N PRO A 109 -8.96 3.26 -16.72
CA PRO A 109 -10.08 4.17 -16.92
C PRO A 109 -10.76 4.56 -15.59
N PRO A 110 -11.18 5.83 -15.42
CA PRO A 110 -11.80 6.29 -14.17
C PRO A 110 -13.01 5.47 -13.73
N GLU A 111 -13.79 4.93 -14.67
CA GLU A 111 -14.94 4.07 -14.38
C GLU A 111 -14.53 2.73 -13.74
N GLU A 112 -13.40 2.15 -14.13
CA GLU A 112 -12.88 0.92 -13.52
C GLU A 112 -12.26 1.21 -12.15
N ALA A 113 -11.64 2.39 -12.00
CA ALA A 113 -11.15 2.86 -10.71
C ALA A 113 -12.29 3.16 -9.71
N ALA A 114 -13.41 3.70 -10.19
CA ALA A 114 -14.59 3.99 -9.37
C ALA A 114 -15.17 2.72 -8.74
N VAL A 115 -15.16 1.59 -9.45
CA VAL A 115 -15.62 0.30 -8.90
C VAL A 115 -14.83 -0.10 -7.66
N ALA A 116 -13.50 0.12 -7.66
CA ALA A 116 -12.68 -0.18 -6.49
C ALA A 116 -13.03 0.75 -5.31
N ILE A 117 -13.19 2.05 -5.57
CA ILE A 117 -13.56 3.05 -4.56
C ILE A 117 -14.92 2.73 -3.93
N GLU A 118 -15.94 2.43 -4.74
CA GLU A 118 -17.30 2.15 -4.28
C GLU A 118 -17.42 0.84 -3.49
N ASN A 119 -16.51 -0.11 -3.74
CA ASN A 119 -16.50 -1.43 -3.12
C ASN A 119 -15.28 -1.64 -2.21
N GLY A 120 -14.72 -0.55 -1.68
CA GLY A 120 -13.65 -0.57 -0.70
C GLY A 120 -14.05 -1.31 0.56
N ASP A 121 -13.18 -2.19 1.06
CA ASP A 121 -13.41 -2.96 2.30
C ASP A 121 -12.24 -2.79 3.27
N ASP A 122 -12.44 -1.99 4.32
CA ASP A 122 -11.42 -1.65 5.31
C ASP A 122 -10.85 -2.85 6.07
N ASN A 123 -11.54 -4.00 6.10
CA ASN A 123 -10.99 -5.22 6.72
C ASN A 123 -9.68 -5.67 6.06
N TRP A 124 -9.42 -5.26 4.82
CA TRP A 124 -8.19 -5.59 4.11
C TRP A 124 -6.96 -4.83 4.60
N TRP A 125 -7.09 -3.89 5.53
CA TRP A 125 -5.93 -3.41 6.29
C TRP A 125 -5.37 -4.49 7.23
N TRP A 126 -6.16 -5.49 7.60
CA TRP A 126 -5.82 -6.56 8.53
C TRP A 126 -6.04 -7.93 7.87
N PRO A 127 -5.00 -8.58 7.32
CA PRO A 127 -5.13 -9.82 6.58
C PRO A 127 -5.93 -10.93 7.31
N GLU A 128 -5.84 -10.98 8.63
CA GLU A 128 -6.57 -11.91 9.49
C GLU A 128 -8.09 -11.69 9.48
N MET A 129 -8.55 -10.46 9.25
CA MET A 129 -9.96 -10.09 9.19
C MET A 129 -10.60 -10.39 7.84
N VAL A 130 -9.80 -10.61 6.79
CA VAL A 130 -10.33 -10.92 5.46
C VAL A 130 -10.95 -12.33 5.44
N PRO A 131 -12.19 -12.48 4.91
CA PRO A 131 -12.87 -13.76 4.82
C PRO A 131 -12.04 -14.81 4.09
N ILE A 132 -12.08 -16.06 4.58
CA ILE A 132 -11.24 -17.17 4.09
C ILE A 132 -11.40 -17.36 2.58
N GLU A 133 -12.63 -17.26 2.08
CA GLU A 133 -12.98 -17.39 0.67
C GLU A 133 -12.35 -16.30 -0.20
N GLN A 134 -11.97 -15.15 0.35
CA GLN A 134 -11.35 -14.04 -0.38
C GLN A 134 -9.81 -14.02 -0.26
N ARG A 135 -9.23 -14.78 0.67
CA ARG A 135 -7.77 -14.80 0.91
C ARG A 135 -6.95 -15.25 -0.31
N HIS A 136 -7.55 -15.98 -1.25
CA HIS A 136 -6.90 -16.34 -2.52
C HIS A 136 -6.63 -15.14 -3.45
N LEU A 137 -7.18 -13.96 -3.15
CA LEU A 137 -6.92 -12.70 -3.86
C LEU A 137 -5.72 -11.94 -3.27
N MET A 138 -5.28 -12.29 -2.06
CA MET A 138 -4.11 -11.69 -1.45
C MET A 138 -2.83 -12.10 -2.20
N PRO A 139 -1.81 -11.22 -2.20
CA PRO A 139 -0.50 -11.60 -2.72
C PRO A 139 0.18 -12.63 -1.81
N ALA A 140 1.14 -13.37 -2.38
CA ALA A 140 1.87 -14.40 -1.66
C ALA A 140 2.64 -13.81 -0.46
N GLY A 141 2.69 -14.56 0.65
CA GLY A 141 3.48 -14.19 1.83
C GLY A 141 2.82 -13.19 2.79
N VAL A 142 1.61 -12.70 2.49
CA VAL A 142 0.85 -11.84 3.44
C VAL A 142 0.15 -12.65 4.54
N ILE A 143 0.00 -13.97 4.35
CA ILE A 143 -0.49 -14.88 5.38
C ILE A 143 0.69 -15.69 5.90
N THR A 144 1.45 -15.15 6.85
CA THR A 144 2.36 -15.95 7.67
C THR A 144 2.31 -15.48 9.13
N THR A 145 2.01 -16.42 10.03
CA THR A 145 1.97 -16.36 11.51
C THR A 145 0.74 -15.67 12.14
N ASN A 146 -0.05 -16.25 13.06
CA ASN A 146 -0.14 -17.57 13.68
C ASN A 146 -1.58 -17.75 14.21
N VAL A 147 -2.09 -18.99 14.20
CA VAL A 147 -2.54 -19.59 15.46
C VAL A 147 -1.47 -20.61 15.84
#